data_AF-A0A428DN86-F1
#
_entry.id   AF-A0A428DN86-F1
#
_cell.length_a   1.000
_cell.length_b   1.000
_cell.length_c   1.000
_cell.angle_alpha   90.00
_cell.angle_beta   90.00
_cell.angle_gamma   90.00
#
_symmetry.space_group_name_H-M   'P 1'
#
loop_
_entity.id
_entity.type
_entity.pdbx_description
1 polymer ?
#
loop_
_entity_poly.entity_id
_entity_poly.type
_entity_poly.pdbx_seq_one_letter_code
_entity_poly.pdbx_strand_id
1 'polypeptide(L)'
;MPLKYFEIKNLLRSQIGLVDSLTGKVMKYVLLYGILYALFLIGRAQDPDSSGGLVALLLIMGVLYRFNFLFEKINIKNLTIAFRKGYFLNDEHTEMLISDIELSLKKINSFANWSCGILATISIFVTTTYLNFFKDSIPKEELSKLLIDENAGLQNDLVVFLALLMFLIILGLLGYYLAVQAFTYDMRFVNTILKSSLYIDEDDIIIGGFWKKLAHSLDHFISGF
;
A
#
# COMPACT_ATOMS: atom_id res chain seq x y z
N MET A 1 21.66 -8.76 -6.98
CA MET A 1 21.39 -7.32 -7.05
C MET A 1 22.73 -6.59 -6.95
N PRO A 2 23.01 -5.57 -7.78
CA PRO A 2 24.35 -4.97 -7.84
C PRO A 2 24.74 -4.25 -6.53
N LEU A 3 26.04 -4.25 -6.19
CA LEU A 3 26.59 -3.63 -4.97
C LEU A 3 26.20 -2.14 -4.87
N LYS A 4 26.22 -1.45 -6.02
CA LYS A 4 25.83 -0.05 -6.18
C LYS A 4 24.38 0.24 -5.76
N TYR A 5 23.46 -0.72 -5.87
CA TYR A 5 22.08 -0.55 -5.38
C TYR A 5 22.04 -0.35 -3.86
N PHE A 6 22.83 -1.13 -3.11
CA PHE A 6 22.83 -1.07 -1.65
C PHE A 6 23.46 0.23 -1.13
N GLU A 7 24.50 0.72 -1.80
CA GLU A 7 25.11 2.02 -1.49
C GLU A 7 24.11 3.16 -1.72
N ILE A 8 23.46 3.18 -2.88
CA ILE A 8 22.44 4.18 -3.23
C ILE A 8 21.25 4.11 -2.26
N LYS A 9 20.78 2.90 -1.94
CA LYS A 9 19.72 2.70 -0.95
C LYS A 9 20.11 3.31 0.40
N ASN A 10 21.32 3.03 0.90
CA ASN A 10 21.77 3.54 2.19
C ASN A 10 21.93 5.08 2.19
N LEU A 11 22.42 5.66 1.09
CA LEU A 11 22.51 7.12 0.92
C LEU A 11 21.13 7.79 0.90
N LEU A 12 20.15 7.18 0.21
CA LEU A 12 18.79 7.74 0.17
C LEU A 12 18.08 7.57 1.52
N ARG A 13 18.36 6.47 2.23
CA ARG A 13 17.80 6.18 3.56
C ARG A 13 18.41 7.01 4.68
N SER A 14 19.64 7.52 4.51
CA SER A 14 20.24 8.46 5.47
C SER A 14 19.65 9.87 5.35
N GLN A 15 19.14 10.24 4.17
CA GLN A 15 18.49 11.54 3.95
C GLN A 15 16.99 11.54 4.26
N ILE A 16 16.28 10.44 4.02
CA ILE A 16 14.87 10.27 4.41
C ILE A 16 14.69 8.95 5.16
N GLY A 17 14.27 9.06 6.42
CA GLY A 17 13.95 7.92 7.26
C GLY A 17 12.86 7.03 6.65
N LEU A 18 12.97 5.72 6.90
CA LEU A 18 11.92 4.73 6.61
C LEU A 18 10.57 5.18 7.14
N VAL A 19 10.56 5.58 8.41
CA VAL A 19 9.38 5.99 9.14
C VAL A 19 8.74 7.22 8.52
N ASP A 20 9.50 8.23 8.13
CA ASP A 20 8.95 9.46 7.55
C ASP A 20 8.30 9.23 6.18
N SER A 21 8.93 8.43 5.30
CA SER A 21 8.34 8.15 3.99
C SER A 21 7.15 7.20 4.06
N LEU A 22 7.14 6.26 5.02
CA LEU A 22 5.98 5.42 5.32
C LEU A 22 4.83 6.22 5.92
N THR A 23 5.11 7.11 6.88
CA THR A 23 4.10 7.93 7.56
C THR A 23 3.36 8.83 6.58
N GLY A 24 4.07 9.47 5.64
CA GLY A 24 3.44 10.28 4.59
C GLY A 24 2.47 9.49 3.70
N LYS A 25 2.82 8.24 3.36
CA LYS A 25 1.95 7.36 2.57
C LYS A 25 0.78 6.82 3.37
N VAL A 26 1.00 6.39 4.62
CA VAL A 26 -0.07 5.96 5.52
C VAL A 26 -1.07 7.11 5.71
N MET A 27 -0.60 8.34 5.92
CA MET A 27 -1.45 9.52 6.06
C MET A 27 -2.31 9.76 4.82
N LYS A 28 -1.76 9.59 3.61
CA LYS A 28 -2.53 9.68 2.36
C LYS A 28 -3.64 8.63 2.28
N TYR A 29 -3.34 7.37 2.62
CA TYR A 29 -4.34 6.31 2.60
C TYR A 29 -5.41 6.54 3.67
N VAL A 30 -5.04 6.93 4.88
CA VAL A 30 -5.98 7.27 5.96
C VAL A 30 -6.90 8.41 5.53
N LEU A 31 -6.36 9.47 4.92
CA LEU A 31 -7.17 10.57 4.39
C LEU A 31 -8.11 10.11 3.27
N LEU A 32 -7.65 9.23 2.36
CA LEU A 32 -8.46 8.73 1.25
C LEU A 32 -9.59 7.81 1.73
N TYR A 33 -9.31 6.90 2.67
CA TYR A 33 -10.35 6.09 3.32
C TYR A 33 -11.30 6.95 4.17
N GLY A 34 -10.79 7.99 4.83
CA GLY A 34 -11.60 8.99 5.53
C GLY A 34 -12.57 9.73 4.61
N ILE A 35 -12.11 10.13 3.42
CA ILE A 35 -12.95 10.76 2.38
C ILE A 35 -14.05 9.79 1.91
N LEU A 36 -13.70 8.53 1.62
CA LEU A 36 -14.68 7.51 1.21
C LEU A 36 -15.73 7.25 2.29
N TYR A 37 -15.30 7.18 3.55
CA TYR A 37 -16.19 6.99 4.69
C TYR A 37 -17.12 8.20 4.90
N ALA A 38 -16.60 9.42 4.78
CA ALA A 38 -17.41 10.64 4.86
C ALA A 38 -18.43 10.73 3.69
N LEU A 39 -18.05 10.34 2.48
CA LEU A 39 -18.97 10.24 1.34
C LEU A 39 -20.07 9.21 1.57
N PHE A 40 -19.73 8.06 2.15
CA PHE A 40 -20.72 7.03 2.52
C PHE A 40 -21.72 7.53 3.56
N LEU A 41 -21.26 8.28 4.56
CA LEU A 41 -22.11 8.90 5.58
C LEU A 41 -23.06 9.95 4.97
N ILE A 42 -22.58 10.78 4.04
CA ILE A 42 -23.42 11.74 3.31
C ILE A 42 -24.51 11.02 2.53
N GLY A 43 -24.17 9.91 1.85
CA GLY A 43 -25.15 9.10 1.12
C GLY A 43 -26.22 8.44 1.99
N ARG A 44 -26.02 8.39 3.31
CA ARG A 44 -26.98 7.87 4.30
C ARG A 44 -27.67 8.94 5.15
N ALA A 45 -27.22 10.19 5.09
CA ALA A 45 -27.78 11.27 5.89
C ALA A 45 -29.17 11.67 5.34
N GLN A 46 -30.20 11.57 6.17
CA GLN A 46 -31.56 11.99 5.83
C GLN A 46 -31.81 13.49 6.07
N ASP A 47 -31.01 14.14 6.90
CA ASP A 47 -31.18 15.55 7.28
C ASP A 47 -30.18 16.50 6.59
N PRO A 48 -30.65 17.56 5.91
CA PRO A 48 -29.80 18.50 5.17
C PRO A 48 -28.86 19.33 6.06
N ASP A 49 -29.19 19.61 7.32
CA ASP A 49 -28.33 20.38 8.23
C ASP A 49 -27.10 19.60 8.69
N SER A 50 -27.17 18.26 8.73
CA SER A 50 -26.02 17.38 9.01
C SER A 50 -25.04 17.30 7.84
N SER A 51 -25.49 17.62 6.62
CA SER A 51 -24.69 17.49 5.40
C SER A 51 -23.66 18.62 5.25
N GLY A 52 -23.95 19.84 5.72
CA GLY A 52 -23.06 21.00 5.57
C GLY A 52 -21.72 20.84 6.31
N GLY A 53 -21.75 20.30 7.53
CA GLY A 53 -20.53 20.00 8.29
C GLY A 53 -19.68 18.90 7.64
N LEU A 54 -20.32 17.89 7.05
CA LEU A 54 -19.63 16.80 6.34
C LEU A 54 -18.98 17.27 5.03
N VAL A 55 -19.62 18.19 4.31
CA VAL A 55 -19.05 18.82 3.10
C VAL A 55 -17.83 19.68 3.44
N ALA A 56 -17.90 20.48 4.52
CA ALA A 56 -16.75 21.25 4.99
C ALA A 56 -15.59 20.34 5.41
N LEU A 57 -15.87 19.23 6.10
CA LEU A 57 -14.88 18.22 6.48
C LEU A 57 -14.22 17.57 5.26
N LEU A 58 -14.99 17.24 4.21
CA LEU A 58 -14.46 16.72 2.95
C LEU A 58 -13.51 17.71 2.26
N LEU A 59 -13.86 19.01 2.24
CA LEU A 59 -12.99 20.04 1.68
C LEU A 59 -11.67 20.13 2.46
N ILE A 60 -11.72 20.13 3.80
CA ILE A 60 -10.53 20.15 4.65
C ILE A 60 -9.66 18.90 4.40
N MET A 61 -10.27 17.70 4.37
CA MET A 61 -9.55 16.46 4.09
C MET A 61 -8.92 16.45 2.70
N GLY A 62 -9.62 16.96 1.69
CA GLY A 62 -9.09 17.10 0.33
C GLY A 62 -7.90 18.05 0.26
N VAL A 63 -7.97 19.19 0.97
CA VAL A 63 -6.86 20.14 1.07
C VAL A 63 -5.65 19.51 1.77
N LEU A 64 -5.86 18.83 2.90
CA LEU A 64 -4.80 18.13 3.62
C LEU A 64 -4.17 17.00 2.80
N TYR A 65 -4.97 16.28 2.00
CA TYR A 65 -4.47 15.27 1.07
C TYR A 65 -3.57 15.89 0.00
N ARG A 66 -3.98 17.01 -0.59
CA ARG A 66 -3.20 17.75 -1.60
C ARG A 66 -1.88 18.26 -1.03
N PHE A 67 -1.89 18.83 0.17
CA PHE A 67 -0.65 19.25 0.85
C PHE A 67 0.29 18.07 1.10
N ASN A 68 -0.20 16.96 1.67
CA ASN A 68 0.63 15.75 1.86
C ASN A 68 1.22 15.24 0.54
N PHE A 69 0.46 15.32 -0.56
CA PHE A 69 0.94 14.96 -1.88
C PHE A 69 2.08 15.84 -2.37
N LEU A 70 1.92 17.15 -2.29
CA LEU A 70 2.92 18.12 -2.72
C LEU A 70 4.20 18.04 -1.87
N PHE A 71 4.07 17.89 -0.54
CA PHE A 71 5.23 17.70 0.35
C PHE A 71 6.04 16.45 0.00
N GLU A 72 5.39 15.32 -0.29
CA GLU A 72 6.09 14.11 -0.72
C GLU A 72 6.82 14.34 -2.06
N LYS A 73 6.16 15.01 -3.02
CA LYS A 73 6.76 15.32 -4.32
C LYS A 73 7.98 16.24 -4.20
N ILE A 74 7.92 17.26 -3.33
CA ILE A 74 9.05 18.15 -3.05
C ILE A 74 10.20 17.39 -2.36
N ASN A 75 9.88 16.50 -1.41
CA ASN A 75 10.90 15.66 -0.77
C ASN A 75 11.62 14.77 -1.77
N ILE A 76 10.89 14.12 -2.68
CA ILE A 76 11.48 13.32 -3.76
C ILE A 76 12.34 14.20 -4.66
N LYS A 77 11.83 15.36 -5.11
CA LYS A 77 12.60 16.31 -5.93
C LYS A 77 13.93 16.71 -5.27
N ASN A 78 13.88 17.12 -4.00
CA ASN A 78 15.08 17.52 -3.25
C ASN A 78 16.12 16.40 -3.15
N LEU A 79 15.65 15.18 -2.87
CA LEU A 79 16.49 13.99 -2.76
C LEU A 79 17.14 13.65 -4.11
N THR A 80 16.38 13.79 -5.19
CA THR A 80 16.86 13.59 -6.55
C THR A 80 17.90 14.64 -6.97
N ILE A 81 17.70 15.92 -6.62
CA ILE A 81 18.69 16.98 -6.85
C ILE A 81 19.98 16.68 -6.07
N ALA A 82 19.86 16.28 -4.79
CA ALA A 82 21.01 15.90 -3.97
C ALA A 82 21.76 14.69 -4.56
N PHE A 83 21.04 13.74 -5.15
CA PHE A 83 21.62 12.60 -5.86
C PHE A 83 22.37 13.04 -7.13
N ARG A 84 21.78 13.87 -7.98
CA ARG A 84 22.43 14.33 -9.22
C ARG A 84 23.67 15.19 -8.94
N LYS A 85 23.58 16.14 -8.00
CA LYS A 85 24.71 17.03 -7.61
C LYS A 85 25.86 16.28 -6.94
N GLY A 86 25.61 15.11 -6.38
CA GLY A 86 26.66 14.25 -5.81
C GLY A 86 27.45 13.45 -6.85
N TYR A 87 27.14 13.56 -8.15
CA TYR A 87 27.77 12.78 -9.24
C TYR A 87 27.88 11.28 -8.94
N PHE A 88 26.87 10.69 -8.30
CA PHE A 88 26.94 9.30 -7.82
C PHE A 88 26.96 8.26 -8.97
N LEU A 89 26.39 8.57 -10.13
CA LEU A 89 26.35 7.68 -11.30
C LEU A 89 26.32 8.49 -12.61
N ASN A 90 26.90 7.92 -13.66
CA ASN A 90 26.75 8.40 -15.05
C ASN A 90 25.37 7.98 -15.60
N ASP A 91 24.82 8.71 -16.57
CA ASP A 91 23.44 8.48 -17.07
C ASP A 91 23.21 7.03 -17.56
N GLU A 92 24.14 6.48 -18.34
CA GLU A 92 24.08 5.09 -18.83
C GLU A 92 24.07 4.05 -17.69
N HIS A 93 24.83 4.31 -16.62
CA HIS A 93 24.85 3.42 -15.46
C HIS A 93 23.59 3.54 -14.60
N THR A 94 22.97 4.72 -14.61
CA THR A 94 21.68 4.97 -13.96
C THR A 94 20.56 4.22 -14.68
N GLU A 95 20.55 4.24 -16.02
CA GLU A 95 19.59 3.50 -16.84
C GLU A 95 19.74 1.98 -16.69
N MET A 96 20.97 1.46 -16.68
CA MET A 96 21.21 0.04 -16.42
C MET A 96 20.70 -0.38 -15.03
N LEU A 97 20.95 0.44 -14.01
CA LEU A 97 20.48 0.16 -12.65
C LEU A 97 18.95 0.21 -12.55
N ILE A 98 18.30 1.15 -13.24
CA ILE A 98 16.83 1.23 -13.34
C ILE A 98 16.28 -0.07 -13.96
N SER A 99 16.84 -0.51 -15.08
CA SER A 99 16.42 -1.74 -15.77
C SER A 99 16.54 -2.97 -14.87
N ASP A 100 17.66 -3.11 -14.15
CA ASP A 100 17.88 -4.19 -13.20
C ASP A 100 16.86 -4.19 -12.04
N ILE A 101 16.53 -3.01 -11.52
CA ILE A 101 15.54 -2.86 -10.46
C ILE A 101 14.14 -3.20 -10.99
N GLU A 102 13.78 -2.76 -12.20
CA GLU A 102 12.49 -3.07 -12.82
C GLU A 102 12.31 -4.56 -13.09
N LEU A 103 13.33 -5.22 -13.64
CA LEU A 103 13.34 -6.67 -13.83
C LEU A 103 13.19 -7.40 -12.50
N SER A 104 13.90 -6.95 -11.47
CA SER A 104 13.79 -7.50 -10.11
C SER A 104 12.38 -7.33 -9.54
N LEU A 105 11.79 -6.13 -9.66
CA LEU A 105 10.43 -5.84 -9.21
C LEU A 105 9.40 -6.71 -9.95
N LYS A 106 9.54 -6.87 -11.27
CA LYS A 106 8.66 -7.72 -12.07
C LYS A 106 8.76 -9.18 -11.63
N LYS A 107 9.97 -9.67 -11.38
CA LYS A 107 10.21 -11.04 -10.89
C LYS A 107 9.61 -11.25 -9.50
N ILE A 108 9.78 -10.29 -8.58
CA ILE A 108 9.19 -10.37 -7.23
C ILE A 108 7.66 -10.33 -7.31
N ASN A 109 7.08 -9.49 -8.16
CA ASN A 109 5.63 -9.44 -8.32
C ASN A 109 5.06 -10.75 -8.90
N SER A 110 5.74 -11.31 -9.91
CA SER A 110 5.39 -12.62 -10.45
C SER A 110 5.52 -13.74 -9.40
N PHE A 111 6.58 -13.70 -8.59
CA PHE A 111 6.77 -14.63 -7.47
C PHE A 111 5.69 -14.46 -6.38
N ALA A 112 5.32 -13.23 -6.04
CA ALA A 112 4.27 -12.93 -5.06
C ALA A 112 2.93 -13.51 -5.49
N ASN A 113 2.55 -13.29 -6.75
CA ASN A 113 1.31 -13.83 -7.31
C ASN A 113 1.33 -15.36 -7.37
N TRP A 114 2.45 -15.94 -7.83
CA TRP A 114 2.61 -17.39 -7.89
C TRP A 114 2.56 -18.04 -6.51
N SER A 115 3.32 -17.51 -5.54
CA SER A 115 3.34 -18.00 -4.16
C SER A 115 2.00 -17.82 -3.45
N CYS A 116 1.29 -16.70 -3.67
CA CYS A 116 -0.07 -16.50 -3.16
C CYS A 116 -1.03 -17.56 -3.71
N GLY A 117 -0.92 -17.93 -4.99
CA GLY A 117 -1.73 -19.00 -5.60
C GLY A 117 -1.45 -20.38 -5.01
N ILE A 118 -0.18 -20.70 -4.75
CA ILE A 118 0.20 -21.96 -4.06
C ILE A 118 -0.33 -21.96 -2.63
N LEU A 119 -0.16 -20.87 -1.91
CA LEU A 119 -0.57 -20.74 -0.52
C LEU A 119 -2.10 -20.86 -0.38
N ALA A 120 -2.85 -20.28 -1.31
CA ALA A 120 -4.30 -20.45 -1.40
C ALA A 120 -4.69 -21.92 -1.64
N THR A 121 -4.04 -22.60 -2.59
CA THR A 121 -4.30 -24.01 -2.89
C THR A 121 -4.03 -24.91 -1.69
N ILE A 122 -2.87 -24.74 -1.03
CA ILE A 122 -2.53 -25.48 0.18
C ILE A 122 -3.53 -25.20 1.30
N SER A 123 -3.92 -23.93 1.48
CA SER A 123 -4.87 -23.54 2.52
C SER A 123 -6.25 -24.19 2.32
N ILE A 124 -6.75 -24.21 1.08
CA ILE A 124 -8.01 -24.89 0.74
C ILE A 124 -7.87 -26.41 0.95
N PHE A 125 -6.75 -26.99 0.54
CA PHE A 125 -6.50 -28.44 0.69
C PHE A 125 -6.44 -28.86 2.16
N VAL A 126 -5.72 -28.12 3.01
CA VAL A 126 -5.64 -28.37 4.46
C VAL A 126 -7.02 -28.21 5.08
N THR A 127 -7.75 -27.14 4.73
CA THR A 127 -9.12 -26.90 5.23
C THR A 127 -10.06 -28.04 4.85
N THR A 128 -10.05 -28.46 3.58
CA THR A 128 -10.92 -29.54 3.09
C THR A 128 -10.57 -30.88 3.74
N THR A 129 -9.27 -31.16 3.91
CA THR A 129 -8.79 -32.36 4.61
C THR A 129 -9.25 -32.36 6.07
N TYR A 130 -9.11 -31.23 6.76
CA TYR A 130 -9.55 -31.09 8.14
C TYR A 130 -11.07 -31.26 8.28
N LEU A 131 -11.85 -30.63 7.39
CA LEU A 131 -13.30 -30.81 7.34
C LEU A 131 -13.71 -32.26 7.08
N ASN A 132 -13.00 -32.97 6.20
CA ASN A 132 -13.25 -34.40 5.95
C ASN A 132 -12.92 -35.26 7.17
N PHE A 133 -11.81 -35.01 7.87
CA PHE A 133 -11.49 -35.71 9.13
C PHE A 133 -12.53 -35.42 10.23
N PHE A 134 -13.03 -34.19 10.32
CA PHE A 134 -14.12 -33.83 11.23
C PHE A 134 -15.42 -34.56 10.87
N LYS A 135 -15.75 -34.62 9.59
CA LYS A 135 -16.91 -35.36 9.07
C LYS A 135 -16.84 -36.85 9.39
N ASP A 136 -15.67 -37.46 9.27
CA ASP A 136 -15.47 -38.89 9.57
C ASP A 136 -15.47 -39.20 11.07
N SER A 137 -15.23 -38.18 11.92
CA SER A 137 -15.26 -38.31 13.38
C SER A 137 -16.66 -38.11 13.99
N ILE A 138 -17.62 -37.59 13.21
CA ILE A 138 -19.01 -37.37 13.64
C ILE A 138 -19.89 -38.52 13.11
N PRO A 139 -20.73 -39.16 13.97
CA PRO A 139 -21.62 -40.22 13.52
C PRO A 139 -22.59 -39.69 12.44
N LYS A 140 -22.79 -40.47 11.37
CA LYS A 140 -23.62 -40.09 10.19
C LYS A 140 -25.03 -39.61 10.53
N GLU A 141 -25.58 -40.03 11.67
CA GLU A 141 -26.90 -39.62 12.19
C GLU A 141 -26.92 -38.20 12.80
N GLU A 142 -25.82 -37.73 13.39
CA GLU A 142 -25.70 -36.33 13.84
C GLU A 142 -25.38 -35.41 12.67
N LEU A 143 -24.58 -35.87 11.70
CA LEU A 143 -24.26 -35.12 10.48
C LEU A 143 -25.47 -34.95 9.55
N SER A 144 -26.33 -35.97 9.44
CA SER A 144 -27.58 -35.90 8.66
C SER A 144 -28.62 -35.00 9.33
N LYS A 145 -28.73 -35.04 10.67
CA LYS A 145 -29.54 -34.06 11.43
C LYS A 145 -29.01 -32.63 11.27
N LEU A 146 -27.69 -32.42 11.23
CA LEU A 146 -27.06 -31.11 10.98
C LEU A 146 -27.31 -30.54 9.57
N LEU A 147 -27.46 -31.39 8.57
CA LEU A 147 -27.63 -31.00 7.15
C LEU A 147 -29.10 -30.90 6.72
N ILE A 148 -30.00 -31.67 7.35
CA ILE A 148 -31.41 -31.84 6.93
C ILE A 148 -32.39 -31.18 7.92
N ASP A 149 -32.03 -31.03 9.20
CA ASP A 149 -32.93 -30.44 10.20
C ASP A 149 -32.84 -28.91 10.15
N GLU A 150 -34.01 -28.28 9.99
CA GLU A 150 -34.24 -26.84 9.83
C GLU A 150 -34.06 -26.07 11.16
N ASN A 151 -33.18 -26.56 12.03
CA ASN A 151 -32.93 -25.96 13.33
C ASN A 151 -31.98 -24.77 13.15
N ALA A 152 -32.57 -23.59 12.93
CA ALA A 152 -31.93 -22.34 12.52
C ALA A 152 -30.73 -21.86 13.37
N GLY A 153 -30.45 -22.47 14.52
CA GLY A 153 -29.27 -22.16 15.35
C GLY A 153 -27.97 -22.80 14.87
N LEU A 154 -27.97 -24.10 14.58
CA LEU A 154 -26.73 -24.89 14.42
C LEU A 154 -26.19 -24.90 12.98
N GLN A 155 -27.09 -24.83 11.99
CA GLN A 155 -26.72 -24.58 10.59
C GLN A 155 -26.08 -23.20 10.43
N ASN A 156 -26.60 -22.21 11.17
CA ASN A 156 -26.07 -20.85 11.19
C ASN A 156 -24.66 -20.84 11.82
N ASP A 157 -24.43 -21.58 12.91
CA ASP A 157 -23.10 -21.71 13.52
C ASP A 157 -22.07 -22.36 12.60
N LEU A 158 -22.45 -23.38 11.82
CA LEU A 158 -21.54 -24.06 10.88
C LEU A 158 -21.20 -23.16 9.67
N VAL A 159 -22.19 -22.44 9.13
CA VAL A 159 -21.98 -21.44 8.08
C VAL A 159 -21.11 -20.29 8.57
N VAL A 160 -21.34 -19.81 9.80
CA VAL A 160 -20.52 -18.78 10.45
C VAL A 160 -19.09 -19.28 10.66
N PHE A 161 -18.90 -20.54 11.09
CA PHE A 161 -17.58 -21.14 11.25
C PHE A 161 -16.81 -21.23 9.92
N LEU A 162 -17.46 -21.70 8.85
CA LEU A 162 -16.85 -21.73 7.51
C LEU A 162 -16.53 -20.33 6.98
N ALA A 163 -17.43 -19.36 7.20
CA ALA A 163 -17.20 -17.97 6.82
C ALA A 163 -16.01 -17.36 7.57
N LEU A 164 -15.87 -17.65 8.86
CA LEU A 164 -14.77 -17.16 9.71
C LEU A 164 -13.43 -17.80 9.30
N LEU A 165 -13.44 -19.09 8.95
CA LEU A 165 -12.26 -19.79 8.45
C LEU A 165 -11.82 -19.24 7.09
N MET A 166 -12.76 -19.04 6.15
CA MET A 166 -12.48 -18.39 4.87
C MET A 166 -11.94 -16.96 5.05
N PHE A 167 -12.51 -16.20 5.99
CA PHE A 167 -12.05 -14.86 6.32
C PHE A 167 -10.61 -14.84 6.84
N LEU A 168 -10.22 -15.79 7.71
CA LEU A 168 -8.85 -15.94 8.19
C LEU A 168 -7.86 -16.26 7.06
N ILE A 169 -8.24 -17.13 6.12
CA ILE A 169 -7.42 -17.44 4.94
C ILE A 169 -7.19 -16.18 4.10
N ILE A 170 -8.25 -15.42 3.84
CA ILE A 170 -8.17 -14.16 3.09
C ILE A 170 -7.26 -13.16 3.81
N LEU A 171 -7.40 -13.00 5.13
CA LEU A 171 -6.52 -12.14 5.91
C LEU A 171 -5.06 -12.60 5.89
N GLY A 172 -4.80 -13.90 5.96
CA GLY A 172 -3.45 -14.45 5.86
C GLY A 172 -2.80 -14.18 4.50
N LEU A 173 -3.54 -14.39 3.41
CA LEU A 173 -3.09 -14.09 2.04
C LEU A 173 -2.87 -12.58 1.84
N LEU A 174 -3.77 -11.74 2.35
CA LEU A 174 -3.64 -10.29 2.31
C LEU A 174 -2.41 -9.82 3.10
N GLY A 175 -2.20 -10.34 4.31
CA GLY A 175 -1.04 -10.02 5.13
C GLY A 175 0.27 -10.41 4.46
N TYR A 176 0.32 -11.61 3.86
CA TYR A 176 1.47 -12.06 3.07
C TYR A 176 1.74 -11.12 1.88
N TYR A 177 0.70 -10.79 1.11
CA TYR A 177 0.81 -9.89 -0.03
C TYR A 177 1.32 -8.51 0.37
N LEU A 178 0.79 -7.94 1.46
CA LEU A 178 1.24 -6.67 2.02
C LEU A 178 2.70 -6.73 2.52
N ALA A 179 3.13 -7.84 3.12
CA ALA A 179 4.51 -8.03 3.55
C ALA A 179 5.48 -8.02 2.36
N VAL A 180 5.13 -8.68 1.26
CA VAL A 180 5.93 -8.66 0.02
C VAL A 180 5.96 -7.25 -0.58
N GLN A 181 4.83 -6.53 -0.56
CA GLN A 181 4.80 -5.13 -0.99
C GLN A 181 5.69 -4.23 -0.12
N ALA A 182 5.67 -4.41 1.20
CA ALA A 182 6.54 -3.68 2.12
C ALA A 182 8.02 -3.97 1.85
N PHE A 183 8.39 -5.21 1.54
CA PHE A 183 9.76 -5.58 1.20
C PHE A 183 10.23 -4.95 -0.13
N THR A 184 9.34 -4.82 -1.11
CA THR A 184 9.65 -4.16 -2.39
C THR A 184 9.58 -2.63 -2.34
N TYR A 185 9.19 -2.06 -1.20
CA TYR A 185 9.01 -0.62 -1.03
C TYR A 185 10.29 0.17 -1.33
N ASP A 186 11.41 -0.25 -0.75
CA ASP A 186 12.71 0.41 -0.93
C ASP A 186 13.16 0.38 -2.38
N MET A 187 12.97 -0.76 -3.08
CA MET A 187 13.28 -0.88 -4.50
C MET A 187 12.46 0.10 -5.34
N ARG A 188 11.15 0.21 -5.08
CA ARG A 188 10.29 1.16 -5.80
C ARG A 188 10.68 2.60 -5.52
N PHE A 189 10.98 2.93 -4.27
CA PHE A 189 11.45 4.26 -3.87
C PHE A 189 12.74 4.65 -4.59
N VAL A 190 13.76 3.79 -4.53
CA VAL A 190 15.04 4.02 -5.23
C VAL A 190 14.82 4.16 -6.73
N ASN A 191 13.99 3.30 -7.35
CA ASN A 191 13.67 3.40 -8.78
C ASN A 191 13.03 4.74 -9.15
N THR A 192 12.07 5.23 -8.35
CA THR A 192 11.44 6.54 -8.59
C THR A 192 12.46 7.68 -8.57
N ILE A 193 13.43 7.64 -7.66
CA ILE A 193 14.44 8.67 -7.52
C ILE A 193 15.43 8.64 -8.69
N LEU A 194 15.89 7.45 -9.07
CA LEU A 194 16.81 7.26 -10.21
C LEU A 194 16.17 7.70 -11.53
N LYS A 195 14.90 7.35 -11.75
CA LYS A 195 14.16 7.85 -12.92
C LYS A 195 14.06 9.36 -12.90
N SER A 196 13.72 9.94 -11.75
CA SER A 196 13.57 11.39 -11.62
C SER A 196 14.91 12.11 -11.84
N SER A 197 16.06 11.50 -11.49
CA SER A 197 17.37 12.15 -11.69
C SER A 197 17.75 12.32 -13.15
N LEU A 198 17.25 11.47 -14.04
CA LEU A 198 17.47 11.62 -15.48
C LEU A 198 16.81 12.90 -16.04
N TYR A 199 15.76 13.41 -15.38
CA TYR A 199 14.97 14.56 -15.88
C TYR A 199 15.20 15.89 -15.15
N ILE A 200 16.00 15.91 -14.08
CA ILE A 200 16.25 17.12 -13.26
C ILE A 200 17.55 17.77 -13.69
N ASP A 201 17.56 19.02 -14.15
CA ASP A 201 18.81 19.71 -14.52
C ASP A 201 19.64 20.14 -13.30
N GLU A 202 20.96 20.32 -13.48
CA GLU A 202 21.88 20.69 -12.39
C GLU A 202 21.53 22.05 -11.74
N ASP A 203 20.81 22.90 -12.47
CA ASP A 203 20.35 24.22 -12.03
C ASP A 203 19.16 24.18 -11.05
N ASP A 204 18.55 23.01 -10.84
CA ASP A 204 17.43 22.87 -9.90
C ASP A 204 17.86 23.12 -8.44
N ILE A 205 17.05 23.92 -7.74
CA ILE A 205 17.33 24.38 -6.38
C ILE A 205 16.64 23.46 -5.35
N ILE A 206 17.40 23.05 -4.33
CA ILE A 206 16.87 22.28 -3.19
C ILE A 206 15.96 23.19 -2.34
N ILE A 207 14.71 22.78 -2.16
CA ILE A 207 13.73 23.47 -1.30
C ILE A 207 13.84 22.95 0.13
N GLY A 208 14.81 23.48 0.88
CA GLY A 208 15.05 23.12 2.29
C GLY A 208 14.15 23.87 3.27
N GLY A 209 13.60 23.17 4.27
CA GLY A 209 12.83 23.76 5.39
C GLY A 209 11.31 23.74 5.22
N PHE A 210 10.59 23.49 6.31
CA PHE A 210 9.12 23.32 6.32
C PHE A 210 8.39 24.52 5.72
N TRP A 211 8.76 25.74 6.11
CA TRP A 211 8.13 26.98 5.62
C TRP A 211 8.33 27.22 4.13
N LYS A 212 9.51 26.91 3.58
CA LYS A 212 9.76 27.03 2.13
C LYS A 212 8.99 25.99 1.35
N LYS A 213 8.88 24.76 1.87
CA LYS A 213 8.05 23.70 1.28
C LYS A 213 6.56 24.06 1.32
N LEU A 214 6.11 24.66 2.42
CA LEU A 214 4.74 25.13 2.58
C LEU A 214 4.43 26.27 1.59
N ALA A 215 5.31 27.27 1.48
CA ALA A 215 5.16 28.38 0.55
C ALA A 215 5.13 27.89 -0.91
N HIS A 216 6.04 26.99 -1.28
CA HIS A 216 6.06 26.40 -2.62
C HIS A 216 4.82 25.53 -2.91
N SER A 217 4.34 24.80 -1.90
CA SER A 217 3.11 24.00 -2.01
C SER A 217 1.85 24.86 -2.11
N LEU A 218 1.85 26.06 -1.52
CA LEU A 218 0.76 27.03 -1.66
C LEU A 218 0.75 27.64 -3.06
N ASP A 219 1.92 28.02 -3.56
CA ASP A 219 2.07 28.62 -4.90
C ASP A 219 1.67 27.63 -6.01
N HIS A 220 1.99 26.35 -5.84
CA HIS A 220 1.61 25.28 -6.76
C HIS A 220 0.39 24.46 -6.34
N PHE A 221 -0.46 24.99 -5.44
CA PHE A 221 -1.60 24.24 -4.93
C PHE A 221 -2.60 23.87 -6.04
N ILE A 222 -2.89 24.83 -6.92
CA ILE A 222 -3.86 24.74 -8.01
C ILE A 222 -3.20 24.29 -9.33
N SER A 223 -1.96 24.69 -9.58
CA SER A 223 -1.24 24.26 -10.79
C SER A 223 -0.90 22.77 -10.68
N GLY A 224 -1.48 21.96 -11.55
CA GLY A 224 -1.09 20.57 -11.71
C GLY A 224 0.31 20.49 -12.32
N PHE A 225 1.33 20.44 -11.46
CA PHE A 225 2.65 19.92 -11.82
C PHE A 225 2.66 18.40 -11.77
#